data_AF-A0A376YIT7-F1
#
_entry.id   AF-A0A376YIT7-F1
#
_cell.length_a   1.000
_cell.length_b   1.000
_cell.length_c   1.000
_cell.angle_alpha   90.00
_cell.angle_beta   90.00
_cell.angle_gamma   90.00
#
_symmetry.space_group_name_H-M   'P 1'
#
loop_
_entity.id
_entity.type
_entity.pdbx_description
1 polymer ?
#
loop_
_entity_poly.entity_id
_entity_poly.type
_entity_poly.pdbx_seq_one_letter_code
_entity_poly.pdbx_strand_id
1 'polypeptide(L)'
;MMTKYDKERFNKRISDEVQISADILINDFMTESATYVTITESSLYERICQYALQHGEDLQGMFKNERYEYMSCFVRDVATFRANFENEETLKPLFNHGKGDTVEFVISVPEKECRD
;
A
#
# COMPACT_ATOMS: atom_id res chain seq x y z
N MET A 1 1.10 11.66 -15.35
CA MET A 1 -0.30 11.48 -15.82
C MET A 1 -0.50 9.99 -16.02
N MET A 2 -1.52 9.36 -15.40
CA MET A 2 -1.75 7.91 -15.52
C MET A 2 -1.86 7.47 -16.97
N THR A 3 -1.14 6.42 -17.35
CA THR A 3 -1.30 5.82 -18.67
C THR A 3 -2.64 5.11 -18.79
N LYS A 4 -3.05 4.76 -20.02
CA LYS A 4 -4.27 3.98 -20.25
C LYS A 4 -4.19 2.60 -19.57
N TYR A 5 -3.01 1.98 -19.60
CA TYR A 5 -2.74 0.70 -18.94
C TYR A 5 -2.89 0.80 -17.42
N ASP A 6 -2.37 1.87 -16.82
CA ASP A 6 -2.49 2.13 -15.38
C ASP A 6 -3.95 2.29 -14.94
N LYS A 7 -4.77 2.96 -15.76
CA LYS A 7 -6.21 3.12 -15.52
C LYS A 7 -6.96 1.79 -15.61
N GLU A 8 -6.68 1.01 -16.65
CA GLU A 8 -7.31 -0.31 -16.83
C GLU A 8 -6.94 -1.26 -15.68
N ARG A 9 -5.68 -1.25 -15.24
CA ARG A 9 -5.20 -2.02 -14.10
C ARG A 9 -5.83 -1.55 -12.78
N PHE A 10 -5.91 -0.24 -12.56
CA PHE A 10 -6.58 0.32 -11.38
C PHE A 10 -8.05 -0.12 -11.30
N ASN A 11 -8.77 -0.09 -12.42
CA ASN A 11 -10.18 -0.47 -12.49
C ASN A 11 -10.45 -1.97 -12.28
N LYS A 12 -9.43 -2.83 -12.33
CA LYS A 12 -9.53 -4.29 -12.07
C LYS A 12 -9.39 -4.65 -10.58
N ARG A 13 -8.99 -3.71 -9.73
CA ARG A 13 -8.84 -3.92 -8.28
C ARG A 13 -10.19 -4.27 -7.65
N ILE A 14 -10.18 -5.07 -6.57
CA ILE A 14 -11.33 -5.14 -5.66
C ILE A 14 -11.43 -3.75 -5.02
N SER A 15 -12.47 -3.01 -5.42
CA SER A 15 -12.88 -1.82 -4.68
C SER A 15 -13.32 -2.24 -3.28
N ASP A 16 -13.01 -1.38 -2.31
CA ASP A 16 -13.54 -1.34 -0.94
C ASP A 16 -12.55 -1.73 0.17
N GLU A 17 -11.35 -2.20 -0.15
CA GLU A 17 -10.30 -2.43 0.85
C GLU A 17 -8.89 -2.18 0.32
N VAL A 18 -8.07 -1.46 1.07
CA VAL A 18 -6.60 -1.44 0.91
C VAL A 18 -5.94 -1.66 2.26
N GLN A 19 -4.90 -2.50 2.30
CA GLN A 19 -4.07 -2.68 3.47
C GLN A 19 -2.77 -1.92 3.30
N ILE A 20 -2.31 -1.26 4.37
CA ILE A 20 -1.00 -0.63 4.41
C ILE A 20 -0.24 -1.17 5.60
N SER A 21 0.99 -1.62 5.39
CA SER A 21 1.93 -1.91 6.47
C SER A 21 3.00 -0.83 6.58
N ALA A 22 3.45 -0.60 7.81
CA ALA A 22 4.65 0.17 8.10
C ALA A 22 5.76 -0.84 8.41
N ASP A 23 6.77 -0.89 7.55
CA ASP A 23 7.83 -1.88 7.64
C ASP A 23 9.08 -1.26 8.26
N ILE A 24 9.72 -2.01 9.16
CA ILE A 24 10.94 -1.63 9.86
C ILE A 24 12.09 -2.53 9.41
N LEU A 25 13.31 -1.99 9.47
CA LEU A 25 14.51 -2.75 9.15
C LEU A 25 14.84 -3.73 10.29
N ILE A 26 14.88 -5.03 10.02
CA ILE A 26 15.42 -6.04 10.95
C ILE A 26 16.95 -6.10 10.80
N ASN A 27 17.42 -6.09 9.55
CA ASN A 27 18.82 -6.07 9.17
C ASN A 27 18.97 -5.46 7.77
N ASP A 28 20.20 -5.26 7.31
CA ASP A 28 20.51 -4.61 6.03
C ASP A 28 19.84 -5.23 4.78
N PHE A 29 19.28 -6.43 4.89
CA PHE A 29 18.68 -7.17 3.79
C PHE A 29 17.19 -7.51 4.00
N MET A 30 16.63 -7.26 5.20
CA MET A 30 15.27 -7.70 5.52
C MET A 30 14.49 -6.64 6.31
N THR A 31 13.26 -6.43 5.86
CA THR A 31 12.23 -5.64 6.55
C THR A 31 11.14 -6.55 7.11
N GLU A 32 10.45 -6.09 8.14
CA GLU A 32 9.24 -6.73 8.68
C GLU A 32 8.18 -5.67 8.98
N SER A 33 6.92 -6.03 8.73
CA SER A 33 5.78 -5.19 9.07
C SER A 33 5.63 -5.02 10.58
N ALA A 34 5.92 -3.81 11.06
CA ALA A 34 5.74 -3.43 12.45
C ALA A 34 4.26 -3.31 12.84
N THR A 35 3.44 -2.81 11.93
CA THR A 35 2.00 -2.69 12.07
C THR A 35 1.33 -2.65 10.70
N TYR A 36 0.02 -2.86 10.67
CA TYR A 36 -0.81 -2.72 9.48
C TYR A 36 -2.12 -2.02 9.81
N VAL A 37 -2.67 -1.33 8.81
CA VAL A 37 -3.98 -0.69 8.85
C VAL A 37 -4.76 -1.13 7.61
N THR A 38 -6.01 -1.49 7.82
CA THR A 38 -6.97 -1.76 6.75
C THR A 38 -7.88 -0.55 6.56
N ILE A 39 -8.09 -0.16 5.31
CA ILE A 39 -8.81 1.05 4.94
C ILE A 39 -9.98 0.65 4.06
N THR A 40 -11.18 0.93 4.55
CA THR A 40 -12.44 0.67 3.85
C THR A 40 -13.19 1.95 3.48
N GLU A 41 -12.72 3.11 3.94
CA GLU A 41 -13.30 4.41 3.61
C GLU A 41 -12.97 4.78 2.16
N SER A 42 -14.01 4.91 1.32
CA SER A 42 -13.84 5.08 -0.14
C SER A 42 -12.98 6.29 -0.52
N SER A 43 -13.13 7.42 0.17
CA SER A 43 -12.36 8.64 -0.11
C SER A 43 -10.87 8.49 0.20
N LEU A 44 -10.54 7.83 1.30
CA LEU A 44 -9.17 7.57 1.71
C LEU A 44 -8.53 6.48 0.84
N TYR A 45 -9.29 5.41 0.55
CA TYR A 45 -8.92 4.36 -0.41
C TYR A 45 -8.50 4.95 -1.76
N GLU A 46 -9.32 5.83 -2.35
CA GLU A 46 -9.02 6.44 -3.65
C GLU A 46 -7.73 7.26 -3.62
N ARG A 47 -7.54 8.10 -2.59
CA ARG A 47 -6.33 8.93 -2.43
C ARG A 47 -5.07 8.08 -2.30
N ILE A 48 -5.13 7.03 -1.50
CA ILE A 48 -4.00 6.11 -1.29
C ILE A 48 -3.68 5.36 -2.56
N CYS A 49 -4.70 4.88 -3.25
CA CYS A 49 -4.51 4.20 -4.52
C CYS A 49 -3.91 5.11 -5.59
N GLN A 50 -4.34 6.37 -5.66
CA GLN A 50 -3.77 7.37 -6.55
C GLN A 50 -2.32 7.69 -6.19
N TYR A 51 -2.01 7.82 -4.90
CA TYR A 51 -0.66 8.03 -4.42
C TYR A 51 0.25 6.85 -4.80
N ALA A 52 -0.17 5.62 -4.48
CA ALA A 52 0.52 4.38 -4.81
C ALA A 52 0.82 4.28 -6.31
N LEU A 53 -0.09 4.73 -7.16
CA LEU A 53 0.10 4.70 -8.60
C LEU A 53 1.11 5.75 -9.11
N GLN A 54 1.27 6.86 -8.39
CA GLN A 54 2.19 7.93 -8.77
C GLN A 54 3.59 7.75 -8.19
N HIS A 55 3.67 7.17 -6.99
CA HIS A 55 4.88 7.16 -6.16
C HIS A 55 5.31 5.76 -5.71
N GLY A 56 4.46 4.74 -5.86
CA GLY A 56 4.77 3.38 -5.46
C GLY A 56 5.72 2.70 -6.43
N GLU A 57 6.72 2.02 -5.87
CA GLU A 57 7.54 1.05 -6.58
C GLU A 57 6.76 -0.25 -6.69
N ASP A 58 6.36 -0.61 -7.90
CA ASP A 58 5.48 -1.75 -8.16
C ASP A 58 6.17 -3.08 -7.85
N LEU A 59 5.49 -3.97 -7.10
CA LEU A 59 5.97 -5.31 -6.77
C LEU A 59 5.35 -6.40 -7.66
N GLN A 60 4.89 -6.03 -8.86
CA GLN A 60 4.32 -6.98 -9.81
C GLN A 60 5.17 -8.25 -9.92
N GLY A 61 4.57 -9.37 -9.50
CA GLY A 61 5.15 -10.71 -9.65
C GLY A 61 5.75 -11.34 -8.39
N MET A 62 5.92 -10.62 -7.28
CA MET A 62 6.54 -11.20 -6.07
C MET A 62 5.55 -11.80 -5.06
N PHE A 63 4.29 -11.37 -5.04
CA PHE A 63 3.30 -11.81 -4.03
C PHE A 63 2.00 -12.30 -4.68
N LYS A 64 2.04 -13.50 -5.25
CA LYS A 64 0.85 -14.24 -5.70
C LYS A 64 0.50 -15.33 -4.68
N ASN A 65 -0.74 -15.38 -4.21
CA ASN A 65 -1.23 -16.52 -3.43
C ASN A 65 -2.57 -17.04 -3.96
N GLU A 66 -3.03 -18.18 -3.44
CA GLU A 66 -4.19 -18.93 -3.95
C GLU A 66 -5.54 -18.20 -3.81
N ARG A 67 -5.61 -17.12 -3.02
CA ARG A 67 -6.83 -16.31 -2.86
C ARG A 67 -6.70 -14.89 -3.40
N TYR A 68 -5.48 -14.43 -3.66
CA TYR A 68 -5.20 -13.02 -3.87
C TYR A 68 -3.96 -12.82 -4.76
N GLU A 69 -4.13 -12.13 -5.89
CA GLU A 69 -3.04 -11.60 -6.72
C GLU A 69 -2.66 -10.20 -6.23
N TYR A 70 -2.41 -10.02 -4.92
CA TYR A 70 -2.25 -8.69 -4.33
C TYR A 70 -1.23 -7.85 -5.09
N MET A 71 -1.71 -6.75 -5.68
CA MET A 71 -0.84 -5.67 -6.08
C MET A 71 -0.30 -5.02 -4.82
N SER A 72 0.95 -5.31 -4.50
CA SER A 72 1.69 -4.57 -3.48
C SER A 72 2.60 -3.56 -4.17
N CYS A 73 2.80 -2.41 -3.54
CA CYS A 73 3.85 -1.47 -3.95
C CYS A 73 4.57 -0.95 -2.71
N PHE A 74 5.87 -0.72 -2.85
CA PHE A 74 6.67 -0.08 -1.82
C PHE A 74 6.58 1.43 -1.95
N VAL A 75 6.48 2.11 -0.82
CA VAL A 75 6.69 3.54 -0.70
C VAL A 75 7.90 3.76 0.19
N ARG A 76 9.06 3.94 -0.43
CA ARG A 76 10.33 4.20 0.27
C ARG A 76 10.49 5.66 0.70
N ASP A 77 9.80 6.59 0.05
CA ASP A 77 9.75 7.98 0.50
C ASP A 77 8.75 8.15 1.65
N VAL A 78 9.19 7.72 2.84
CA VAL A 78 8.42 7.75 4.08
C VAL A 78 8.03 9.18 4.46
N ALA A 79 8.91 10.15 4.23
CA ALA A 79 8.66 11.55 4.58
C ALA A 79 7.52 12.14 3.75
N THR A 80 7.54 11.93 2.43
CA THR A 80 6.48 12.39 1.54
C THR A 80 5.17 11.67 1.82
N PHE A 81 5.19 10.36 2.08
CA PHE A 81 3.97 9.63 2.44
C PHE A 81 3.35 10.18 3.72
N ARG A 82 4.15 10.36 4.79
CA ARG A 82 3.67 10.93 6.04
C ARG A 82 3.08 12.33 5.83
N ALA A 83 3.75 13.22 5.10
CA ALA A 83 3.24 14.57 4.86
C ALA A 83 1.87 14.60 4.16
N ASN A 84 1.56 13.60 3.32
CA ASN A 84 0.26 13.50 2.63
C ASN A 84 -0.86 12.93 3.51
N PHE A 85 -0.53 12.19 4.56
CA PHE A 85 -1.45 11.28 5.23
C PHE A 85 -1.43 11.34 6.77
N GLU A 86 -0.53 12.11 7.39
CA GLU A 86 -0.39 12.18 8.86
C GLU A 86 -1.63 12.69 9.59
N ASN A 87 -2.47 13.46 8.90
CA ASN A 87 -3.74 13.97 9.44
C ASN A 87 -4.88 12.94 9.38
N GLU A 88 -4.69 11.81 8.71
CA GLU A 88 -5.69 10.74 8.65
C GLU A 88 -5.63 9.93 9.94
N GLU A 89 -6.66 10.05 10.79
CA GLU A 89 -6.75 9.35 12.07
C GLU A 89 -6.55 7.83 11.92
N THR A 90 -7.14 7.25 10.88
CA THR A 90 -7.06 5.82 10.56
C THR A 90 -5.62 5.36 10.32
N LEU A 91 -4.73 6.24 9.85
CA LEU A 91 -3.34 5.93 9.53
C LEU A 91 -2.35 6.21 10.65
N LYS A 92 -2.78 6.89 11.74
CA LYS A 92 -1.92 7.17 12.89
C LYS A 92 -1.14 5.97 13.42
N PRO A 93 -1.70 4.74 13.49
CA PRO A 93 -0.94 3.58 13.92
C PRO A 93 0.30 3.32 13.06
N LEU A 94 0.25 3.58 11.75
CA LEU A 94 1.39 3.42 10.84
C LEU A 94 2.52 4.41 11.14
N PHE A 95 2.18 5.61 11.62
CA PHE A 95 3.17 6.64 11.91
C PHE A 95 3.71 6.56 13.34
N ASN A 96 2.96 5.94 14.26
CA ASN A 96 3.34 5.85 15.66
C ASN A 96 3.09 4.42 16.19
N HIS A 97 3.87 3.47 15.69
CA HIS A 97 3.78 2.06 16.10
C HIS A 97 4.71 1.69 17.27
N GLY A 98 5.63 2.58 17.69
CA GLY A 98 6.51 2.35 18.84
C GLY A 98 7.56 1.23 18.67
N LYS A 99 7.86 0.82 17.43
CA LYS A 99 8.80 -0.29 17.12
C LYS A 99 10.06 0.15 16.36
N GLY A 100 10.40 1.44 16.40
CA GLY A 100 11.50 2.03 15.63
C GLY A 100 11.02 2.85 14.44
N ASP A 101 11.94 3.23 13.57
CA ASP A 101 11.66 4.05 12.40
C ASP A 101 11.14 3.19 11.24
N THR A 102 10.02 3.59 10.67
CA THR A 102 9.52 3.02 9.42
C THR A 102 10.49 3.35 8.28
N VAL A 103 10.91 2.33 7.54
CA VAL A 103 11.82 2.50 6.38
C VAL A 103 11.09 2.44 5.04
N GLU A 104 9.94 1.77 5.00
CA GLU A 104 9.06 1.74 3.84
C GLU A 104 7.62 1.44 4.27
N PHE A 105 6.65 1.88 3.45
CA PHE A 105 5.28 1.40 3.56
C PHE A 105 4.97 0.41 2.44
N VAL A 106 4.24 -0.65 2.74
CA VAL A 106 3.72 -1.56 1.71
C VAL A 106 2.23 -1.31 1.57
N ILE A 107 1.80 -0.90 0.37
CA ILE A 107 0.38 -0.71 0.07
C ILE A 107 -0.08 -1.90 -0.76
N SER A 108 -0.96 -2.71 -0.18
CA SER A 108 -1.50 -3.94 -0.78
C SER A 108 -2.98 -3.76 -1.12
N VAL A 109 -3.31 -3.89 -2.41
CA VAL A 109 -4.69 -3.85 -2.90
C VAL A 109 -5.11 -5.23 -3.40
N PRO A 110 -6.22 -5.81 -2.91
CA PRO A 110 -6.75 -7.06 -3.44
C PRO A 110 -7.18 -6.87 -4.91
N GLU A 111 -6.85 -7.82 -5.79
CA GLU A 111 -7.38 -7.88 -7.16
C GLU A 111 -8.59 -8.82 -7.22
N LYS A 112 -9.58 -8.52 -8.08
CA LYS A 112 -10.74 -9.40 -8.25
C LYS A 112 -10.24 -10.68 -8.91
N GLU A 113 -10.60 -11.85 -8.37
CA GLU A 113 -10.47 -13.10 -9.13
C GLU A 113 -11.16 -12.88 -10.49
N CYS A 114 -10.39 -12.86 -11.58
CA CYS A 114 -10.94 -13.13 -12.90
C CYS A 114 -11.35 -14.61 -12.90
N ARG A 115 -12.61 -14.89 -12.58
CA ARG A 115 -13.20 -16.19 -12.92
C ARG A 115 -13.49 -16.15 -14.41
N ASP A 116 -12.65 -16.83 -15.18
CA ASP A 116 -12.91 -17.18 -16.59
C ASP A 116 -14.17 -18.06 -16.71
#